data_AF-A0ABD5UXR2-F1
#
_entry.id   AF-A0ABD5UXR2-F1
#
_cell.length_a   1.000
_cell.length_b   1.000
_cell.length_c   1.000
_cell.angle_alpha   90.00
_cell.angle_beta   90.00
_cell.angle_gamma   90.00
#
_symmetry.space_group_name_H-M   'P 1'
#
loop_
_entity.id
_entity.type
_entity.pdbx_description
1 polymer ?
#
loop_
_entity_poly.entity_id
_entity_poly.type
_entity_poly.pdbx_seq_one_letter_code
_entity_poly.pdbx_strand_id
1 'polypeptide(L)'
;MAVDPVRGIGTVGGVLVGAVVLAVAATVFAPGLASAAAVRVALGVCGVGFAVVAIAYAREGYYEQMAGHTLASAGFLVVALDADGAIAWLGIALLGVGGVLLLQDAILRGGRGGASI
;
A
#
# COMPACT_ATOMS: atom_id res chain seq x y z
N MET A 1 8.02 -19.44 -12.84
CA MET A 1 8.78 -19.61 -11.58
C MET A 1 8.00 -18.92 -10.47
N ALA A 2 7.29 -19.69 -9.65
CA ALA A 2 6.54 -19.16 -8.51
C ALA A 2 7.51 -18.44 -7.56
N VAL A 3 7.16 -17.22 -7.15
CA VAL A 3 7.91 -16.51 -6.12
C VAL A 3 7.68 -17.27 -4.82
N ASP A 4 8.75 -17.68 -4.14
CA ASP A 4 8.63 -18.33 -2.84
C ASP A 4 7.89 -17.39 -1.88
N PRO A 5 6.66 -17.73 -1.45
CA PRO A 5 5.83 -16.86 -0.63
C PRO A 5 6.52 -16.51 0.69
N VAL A 6 7.43 -17.36 1.18
CA VAL A 6 8.20 -17.13 2.40
C VAL A 6 9.21 -15.98 2.20
N ARG A 7 9.85 -15.89 1.03
CA ARG A 7 10.72 -14.77 0.66
C ARG A 7 9.94 -13.46 0.47
N GLY A 8 8.75 -13.54 -0.10
CA GLY A 8 7.85 -12.39 -0.23
C GLY A 8 7.45 -11.82 1.15
N ILE A 9 7.04 -12.69 2.07
CA ILE A 9 6.67 -12.32 3.44
C ILE A 9 7.86 -11.73 4.19
N GLY A 10 9.06 -12.31 4.07
CA GLY A 10 10.27 -11.79 4.72
C GLY A 10 10.65 -10.38 4.24
N THR A 11 10.46 -10.10 2.95
CA THR A 11 10.75 -8.78 2.37
C THR A 11 9.74 -7.73 2.86
N VAL A 12 8.45 -8.07 2.86
CA VAL A 12 7.39 -7.19 3.39
C VAL A 12 7.58 -6.95 4.88
N GLY A 13 7.89 -8.00 5.65
CA GLY A 13 8.19 -7.89 7.07
C GLY A 13 9.37 -6.97 7.36
N GLY A 14 10.46 -7.06 6.60
CA GLY A 14 11.61 -6.17 6.73
C GLY A 14 11.27 -4.70 6.48
N VAL A 15 10.46 -4.42 5.44
CA VAL A 15 9.99 -3.05 5.14
C VAL A 15 9.12 -2.50 6.27
N LEU A 16 8.20 -3.32 6.81
CA LEU A 16 7.34 -2.94 7.93
C LEU A 16 8.14 -2.67 9.21
N VAL A 17 9.12 -3.52 9.53
CA VAL A 17 9.99 -3.32 10.69
C VAL A 17 10.81 -2.04 10.55
N GLY A 18 11.38 -1.79 9.37
CA GLY A 18 12.11 -0.55 9.08
C GLY A 18 11.24 0.71 9.27
N ALA A 19 9.99 0.66 8.81
CA ALA A 19 9.00 1.73 9.00
C ALA A 19 8.76 2.05 10.47
N VAL A 20 8.56 1.01 11.28
CA VAL A 20 8.29 1.12 12.72
C VAL A 20 9.51 1.71 13.43
N VAL A 21 10.72 1.24 13.13
CA VAL A 21 11.95 1.78 13.71
C VAL A 21 12.11 3.27 13.39
N LEU A 22 11.84 3.66 12.14
CA LEU A 22 11.95 5.06 11.71
C LEU A 22 10.88 5.96 12.37
N ALA A 23 9.65 5.46 12.51
CA ALA A 23 8.57 6.16 13.21
C ALA A 23 8.86 6.32 14.72
N VAL A 24 9.39 5.29 15.37
CA VAL A 24 9.80 5.34 16.79
C VAL A 24 10.98 6.29 17.00
N ALA A 25 11.96 6.32 16.09
CA ALA A 25 13.02 7.31 16.16
C ALA A 25 12.45 8.74 16.05
N ALA A 26 11.53 8.98 15.12
CA ALA A 26 10.91 10.30 14.95
C ALA A 26 10.15 10.79 16.20
N THR A 27 9.45 9.89 16.94
CA THR A 27 8.73 10.26 18.17
C THR A 27 9.63 10.67 19.32
N VAL A 28 10.86 10.13 19.39
CA VAL A 28 11.84 10.48 20.41
C VAL A 28 12.48 11.84 20.16
N PHE A 29 12.72 12.20 18.89
CA PHE A 29 13.51 13.39 18.54
C PHE A 29 12.69 14.64 18.17
N ALA A 30 11.39 14.53 17.84
CA ALA A 30 10.56 15.70 17.49
C ALA A 30 9.04 15.46 17.66
N PRO A 31 8.47 15.53 18.86
CA PRO A 31 7.13 14.98 19.17
C PRO A 31 5.93 15.58 18.41
N GLY A 32 5.99 16.86 18.00
CA GLY A 32 4.92 17.49 17.18
C GLY A 32 5.03 17.22 15.68
N LEU A 33 6.26 17.11 15.17
CA LEU A 33 6.54 16.68 13.79
C LEU A 33 6.44 15.16 13.63
N ALA A 34 6.59 14.42 14.74
CA ALA A 34 6.59 12.97 14.78
C ALA A 34 5.25 12.38 14.38
N SER A 35 4.11 13.01 14.68
CA SER A 35 2.80 12.48 14.28
C SER A 35 2.62 12.56 12.77
N ALA A 36 2.90 13.71 12.16
CA ALA A 36 2.81 13.90 10.71
C ALA A 36 3.88 13.10 9.95
N ALA A 37 5.13 13.10 10.43
CA ALA A 37 6.22 12.33 9.82
C ALA A 37 5.98 10.82 9.96
N ALA A 38 5.52 10.32 11.13
CA ALA A 38 5.20 8.90 11.30
C ALA A 38 4.02 8.48 10.41
N VAL A 39 3.00 9.32 10.25
CA VAL A 39 1.90 9.07 9.31
C VAL A 39 2.43 9.02 7.88
N ARG A 40 3.29 9.95 7.46
CA ARG A 40 3.90 9.94 6.12
C ARG A 40 4.75 8.69 5.89
N VAL A 41 5.53 8.26 6.87
CA VAL A 41 6.31 7.02 6.80
C VAL A 41 5.40 5.80 6.69
N ALA A 42 4.35 5.73 7.51
CA ALA A 42 3.37 4.65 7.45
C ALA A 42 2.67 4.59 6.07
N LEU A 43 2.25 5.75 5.54
CA LEU A 43 1.68 5.86 4.19
C LEU A 43 2.70 5.42 3.13
N GLY A 44 3.95 5.86 3.21
CA GLY A 44 5.00 5.46 2.28
C GLY A 44 5.23 3.94 2.27
N VAL A 45 5.19 3.33 3.44
CA VAL A 45 5.36 1.88 3.63
C VAL A 45 4.16 1.10 3.12
N CYS A 46 2.94 1.59 3.35
CA CYS A 46 1.76 1.06 2.68
C CYS A 46 1.92 1.15 1.16
N GLY A 47 2.35 2.30 0.62
CA GLY A 47 2.59 2.49 -0.81
C GLY A 47 3.56 1.47 -1.39
N VAL A 48 4.72 1.27 -0.75
CA VAL A 48 5.69 0.24 -1.14
C VAL A 48 5.10 -1.17 -1.07
N GLY A 49 4.35 -1.49 -0.01
CA GLY A 49 3.67 -2.78 0.12
C GLY A 49 2.69 -3.05 -1.03
N PHE A 50 1.88 -2.05 -1.37
CA PHE A 50 0.95 -2.11 -2.50
C PHE A 50 1.69 -2.25 -3.84
N ALA A 51 2.84 -1.60 -4.03
CA ALA A 51 3.66 -1.76 -5.23
C ALA A 51 4.17 -3.21 -5.39
N VAL A 52 4.64 -3.81 -4.29
CA VAL A 52 5.12 -5.21 -4.29
C VAL A 52 3.98 -6.16 -4.66
N VAL A 53 2.79 -5.97 -4.09
CA VAL A 53 1.60 -6.77 -4.43
C VAL A 53 1.18 -6.57 -5.89
N ALA A 54 1.22 -5.34 -6.41
CA ALA A 54 0.94 -5.07 -7.82
C ALA A 54 1.89 -5.84 -8.75
N ILE A 55 3.20 -5.85 -8.44
CA ILE A 55 4.19 -6.61 -9.20
C ILE A 55 3.91 -8.12 -9.15
N ALA A 56 3.50 -8.65 -8.00
CA ALA A 56 3.13 -10.06 -7.88
C ALA A 56 1.93 -10.40 -8.79
N TYR A 57 0.86 -9.60 -8.74
CA TYR A 57 -0.31 -9.79 -9.62
C TYR A 57 0.03 -9.61 -11.11
N ALA A 58 0.92 -8.68 -11.46
CA ALA A 58 1.39 -8.49 -12.84
C ALA A 58 2.05 -9.76 -13.38
N ARG A 59 2.88 -10.42 -12.56
CA ARG A 59 3.58 -11.66 -12.92
C ARG A 59 2.65 -12.86 -13.10
N GLU A 60 1.48 -12.82 -12.47
CA GLU A 60 0.45 -13.85 -12.56
C GLU A 60 -0.62 -13.54 -13.62
N GLY A 61 -0.50 -12.40 -14.34
CA GLY A 61 -1.44 -12.00 -15.40
C GLY A 61 -2.76 -11.40 -14.89
N TYR A 62 -2.85 -11.10 -13.60
CA TYR A 62 -4.02 -10.51 -12.95
C TYR A 62 -3.98 -8.98 -13.05
N TYR A 63 -4.17 -8.45 -14.26
CA TYR A 63 -3.97 -7.03 -14.57
C TYR A 63 -4.95 -6.08 -13.89
N GLU A 64 -6.18 -6.51 -13.61
CA GLU A 64 -7.18 -5.69 -12.92
C GLU A 64 -6.78 -5.43 -11.46
N GLN A 65 -6.32 -6.48 -10.77
CA GLN A 65 -5.84 -6.40 -9.39
C GLN A 65 -4.52 -5.64 -9.33
N MET A 66 -3.62 -5.88 -10.28
CA MET A 66 -2.41 -5.09 -10.46
C MET A 66 -2.74 -3.59 -10.58
N ALA A 67 -3.71 -3.21 -11.41
CA ALA A 67 -4.08 -1.81 -11.60
C ALA A 67 -4.60 -1.17 -10.31
N GLY A 68 -5.49 -1.86 -9.59
CA GLY A 68 -6.01 -1.41 -8.29
C GLY A 68 -4.89 -1.18 -7.27
N HIS A 69 -3.97 -2.14 -7.13
CA HIS A 69 -2.83 -2.03 -6.21
C HIS A 69 -1.81 -0.97 -6.65
N THR A 70 -1.62 -0.77 -7.96
CA THR A 70 -0.72 0.28 -8.50
C THR A 70 -1.26 1.67 -8.21
N LEU A 71 -2.56 1.89 -8.42
CA LEU A 71 -3.20 3.17 -8.11
C LEU A 71 -3.19 3.46 -6.61
N ALA A 72 -3.47 2.45 -5.78
CA ALA A 72 -3.37 2.58 -4.32
C ALA A 72 -1.93 2.90 -3.88
N SER A 73 -0.93 2.20 -4.44
CA SER A 73 0.49 2.48 -4.20
C SER A 73 0.86 3.92 -4.54
N ALA A 74 0.54 4.36 -5.76
CA ALA A 74 0.84 5.71 -6.22
C ALA A 74 0.18 6.75 -5.31
N GLY A 75 -1.07 6.54 -4.92
CA GLY A 75 -1.78 7.44 -4.03
C GLY A 75 -1.14 7.54 -2.63
N PHE A 76 -0.78 6.40 -2.02
CA PHE A 76 -0.07 6.35 -0.74
C PHE A 76 1.29 7.07 -0.79
N LEU A 77 2.07 6.84 -1.85
CA LEU A 77 3.39 7.47 -2.02
C LEU A 77 3.28 8.98 -2.25
N VAL A 78 2.29 9.42 -3.03
CA VAL A 78 2.05 10.86 -3.27
C VAL A 78 1.69 11.58 -1.97
N VAL A 79 0.76 11.05 -1.18
CA VAL A 79 0.39 11.65 0.12
C VAL A 79 1.54 11.58 1.13
N ALA A 80 2.38 10.55 1.07
CA ALA A 80 3.56 10.43 1.91
C ALA A 80 4.62 11.51 1.63
N LEU A 81 4.78 11.90 0.36
CA LEU A 81 5.77 12.90 -0.06
C LEU A 81 5.32 14.32 0.23
N ASP A 82 4.05 14.62 -0.04
CA ASP A 82 3.47 15.94 0.19
C ASP A 82 2.02 15.81 0.67
N ALA A 83 1.81 16.01 1.98
CA ALA A 83 0.50 15.95 2.60
C ALA A 83 -0.25 17.29 2.54
N ASP A 84 0.42 18.37 2.16
CA ASP A 84 -0.08 19.73 2.30
C ASP A 84 0.00 20.46 0.94
N GLY A 85 -0.88 20.10 0.00
CA GLY A 85 -0.90 20.72 -1.33
C GLY A 85 -1.93 20.16 -2.31
N ALA A 86 -2.00 20.77 -3.50
CA ALA A 86 -2.84 20.28 -4.60
C ALA A 86 -2.47 18.85 -5.05
N ILE A 87 -1.20 18.46 -4.84
CA ILE A 87 -0.68 17.12 -5.12
C ILE A 87 -1.24 16.08 -4.14
N ALA A 88 -1.51 16.44 -2.88
CA ALA A 88 -2.14 15.53 -1.92
C ALA A 88 -3.54 15.08 -2.39
N TRP A 89 -4.31 15.98 -3.03
CA TRP A 89 -5.61 15.65 -3.61
C TRP A 89 -5.52 14.65 -4.76
N LEU A 90 -4.47 14.73 -5.58
CA LEU A 90 -4.18 13.69 -6.57
C LEU A 90 -3.92 12.34 -5.89
N GLY A 91 -3.12 12.34 -4.82
CA GLY A 91 -2.86 11.13 -4.04
C GLY A 91 -4.13 10.50 -3.45
N ILE A 92 -5.01 11.33 -2.89
CA ILE A 92 -6.33 10.92 -2.36
C ILE A 92 -7.22 10.38 -3.49
N ALA A 93 -7.25 11.03 -4.65
CA ALA A 93 -8.02 10.56 -5.80
C ALA A 93 -7.54 9.19 -6.29
N LEU A 94 -6.22 9.00 -6.40
CA LEU A 94 -5.61 7.71 -6.77
C LEU A 94 -5.93 6.60 -5.74
N LEU A 95 -5.86 6.91 -4.45
CA LEU A 95 -6.27 6.00 -3.38
C LEU A 95 -7.76 5.63 -3.49
N GLY A 96 -8.62 6.62 -3.76
CA GLY A 96 -10.05 6.40 -3.95
C GLY A 96 -10.35 5.46 -5.12
N VAL A 97 -9.76 5.75 -6.29
CA VAL A 97 -9.95 4.90 -7.49
C VAL A 97 -9.37 3.50 -7.26
N GLY A 98 -8.13 3.40 -6.78
CA GLY A 98 -7.49 2.11 -6.50
C GLY A 98 -8.27 1.29 -5.47
N GLY A 99 -8.74 1.93 -4.40
CA GLY A 99 -9.57 1.30 -3.36
C GLY A 99 -10.91 0.81 -3.88
N VAL A 100 -11.60 1.58 -4.74
CA VAL A 100 -12.86 1.16 -5.37
C VAL A 100 -12.65 -0.07 -6.26
N LEU A 101 -11.58 -0.10 -7.06
CA LEU A 101 -11.28 -1.26 -7.90
C LEU A 101 -11.02 -2.52 -7.06
N LEU A 102 -10.25 -2.39 -5.98
CA LEU A 102 -9.97 -3.50 -5.06
C LEU A 102 -11.22 -3.97 -4.33
N LEU A 103 -12.11 -3.05 -3.91
CA LEU A 103 -13.37 -3.38 -3.26
C LEU A 103 -14.33 -4.08 -4.23
N GLN A 104 -14.45 -3.59 -5.46
CA GLN A 104 -15.25 -4.23 -6.49
C GLN A 104 -14.74 -5.65 -6.77
N ASP A 105 -13.43 -5.83 -6.92
CA ASP A 105 -12.82 -7.16 -7.10
C ASP A 105 -13.15 -8.09 -5.92
N ALA A 106 -12.98 -7.61 -4.68
CA ALA A 106 -13.32 -8.37 -3.48
C ALA A 106 -14.80 -8.77 -3.41
N ILE A 107 -15.73 -7.87 -3.78
CA ILE A 107 -17.17 -8.15 -3.82
C ILE A 107 -17.48 -9.17 -4.93
N LEU A 108 -16.92 -9.00 -6.12
CA LEU A 108 -17.16 -9.89 -7.26
C LEU A 108 -16.54 -11.29 -7.07
N ARG A 109 -15.50 -11.40 -6.24
CA ARG A 109 -14.91 -12.68 -5.83
C ARG A 109 -15.64 -13.28 -4.63
N GLY A 110 -16.00 -12.48 -3.63
CA GLY A 110 -16.78 -12.90 -2.47
C GLY A 110 -18.19 -13.37 -2.83
N GLY A 111 -18.82 -12.75 -3.84
CA GLY A 111 -20.10 -13.20 -4.40
C GLY A 111 -20.02 -14.52 -5.18
N ARG A 112 -18.81 -14.94 -5.59
CA ARG A 112 -18.54 -16.27 -6.19
C ARG A 112 -18.14 -17.32 -5.16
N GLY A 113 -17.91 -16.93 -3.90
CA GLY A 113 -17.47 -17.80 -2.80
C GLY A 113 -18.57 -18.34 -1.89
N GLY A 114 -19.85 -18.10 -2.20
CA GLY A 114 -21.00 -18.62 -1.44
C GLY A 114 -21.26 -20.13 -1.55
N ALA A 115 -20.46 -20.88 -2.32
CA ALA A 115 -20.53 -22.34 -2.38
C ALA A 115 -19.20 -22.93 -2.91
N SER A 116 -18.19 -23.05 -2.04
CA SER A 116 -17.22 -24.15 -2.08
C SER A 116 -16.35 -24.12 -0.82
N ILE A 117 -16.95 -24.54 0.29
CA ILE A 117 -16.27 -25.35 1.29
C ILE A 117 -16.94 -26.71 1.22
#